data_AF-A0A7R9PN34-F1
#
_entry.id   AF-A0A7R9PN34-F1
#
_cell.length_a   1.000
_cell.length_b   1.000
_cell.length_c   1.000
_cell.angle_alpha   90.00
_cell.angle_beta   90.00
_cell.angle_gamma   90.00
#
_symmetry.space_group_name_H-M   'P 1'
#
loop_
_entity.id
_entity.type
_entity.pdbx_description
1 polymer ?
#
loop_
_entity_poly.entity_id
_entity_poly.type
_entity_poly.pdbx_seq_one_letter_code
_entity_poly.pdbx_strand_id
1 'polypeptide(L)'
;MVDPGVLGQKRGQGGSDAEGKRYLKALPEGVSSNNGGKCLTSDDVSQIDDILDTLGLNETRTVACKDLSGGQKKKLSIALEMVDNPPIMFLDEPTTGLDSLSSLHCITMLKALARGGRTVVCTIHQPSATMLEMFDHVYVLAEGVCAYQGSSDNIVPFLSSVGLNCPQYHNPSDYMLEIASGEYGHFIQELAMATTSKCWRKHDELTGSVSEEQVTEEDEKTDSTKTMILIDTPSEYTKFWVLLYRCFVMLYRDW
;
A
#
# COMPACT_ATOMS: atom_id res chain seq x y z
N MET A 1 15.02 -6.10 53.23
CA MET A 1 16.23 -5.25 53.37
C MET A 1 17.28 -5.85 52.44
N VAL A 2 17.24 -5.49 51.15
CA VAL A 2 18.29 -4.76 50.38
C VAL A 2 19.59 -5.60 50.30
N ASP A 3 20.03 -6.17 49.16
CA ASP A 3 20.40 -5.57 47.87
C ASP A 3 20.32 -6.57 46.68
N PRO A 4 19.97 -6.13 45.45
CA PRO A 4 20.31 -6.78 44.19
C PRO A 4 21.42 -6.02 43.42
N GLY A 5 22.37 -6.78 42.85
CA GLY A 5 23.50 -6.27 42.07
C GLY A 5 23.08 -5.65 40.73
N VAL A 6 23.63 -4.47 40.47
CA VAL A 6 23.47 -3.63 39.28
C VAL A 6 24.32 -4.17 38.12
N LEU A 7 23.69 -4.54 37.01
CA LEU A 7 24.37 -4.67 35.71
C LEU A 7 24.04 -3.43 34.86
N GLY A 8 25.04 -2.59 34.62
CA GLY A 8 24.93 -1.37 33.84
C GLY A 8 24.75 -1.66 32.35
N GLN A 9 23.62 -1.23 31.80
CA GLN A 9 23.35 -1.22 30.37
C GLN A 9 23.87 0.10 29.78
N LYS A 10 25.03 0.06 29.12
CA LYS A 10 25.57 1.22 28.38
C LYS A 10 24.70 1.47 27.14
N ARG A 11 24.06 2.64 27.12
CA ARG A 11 23.51 3.28 25.91
C ARG A 11 24.66 3.55 24.93
N GLY A 12 24.64 2.89 23.78
CA GLY A 12 25.39 3.29 22.60
C GLY A 12 24.50 4.17 21.72
N GLN A 13 24.52 5.48 21.96
CA GLN A 13 24.09 6.47 20.98
C GLN A 13 25.32 6.87 20.16
N GLY A 14 25.18 6.90 18.83
CA GLY A 14 26.16 7.49 17.92
C GLY A 14 26.80 6.48 16.97
N GLY A 15 26.25 6.34 15.76
CA GLY A 15 26.90 5.58 14.70
C GLY A 15 26.17 5.51 13.36
N SER A 16 24.86 5.73 13.31
CA SER A 16 24.04 5.43 12.13
C SER A 16 24.16 6.40 10.94
N ASP A 17 24.51 7.67 11.17
CA ASP A 17 24.51 8.69 10.09
C ASP A 17 25.73 8.62 9.15
N ALA A 18 26.82 7.98 9.57
CA ALA A 18 28.07 7.93 8.79
C ALA A 18 28.16 6.71 7.86
N GLU A 19 27.56 5.58 8.23
CA GLU A 19 27.59 4.36 7.40
C GLU A 19 26.57 4.38 6.26
N GLY A 20 25.38 4.95 6.48
CA GLY A 20 24.36 5.09 5.42
C GLY A 20 24.85 5.95 4.24
N LYS A 21 25.61 7.01 4.53
CA LYS A 21 26.27 7.84 3.51
C LYS A 21 27.41 7.13 2.80
N ARG A 22 27.96 6.06 3.37
CA ARG A 22 29.09 5.31 2.81
C ARG A 22 28.65 4.34 1.71
N TYR A 23 27.44 3.78 1.79
CA TYR A 23 26.89 2.88 0.77
C TYR A 23 26.37 3.61 -0.47
N LEU A 24 25.79 4.80 -0.31
CA LEU A 24 25.43 5.66 -1.45
C LEU A 24 26.66 6.26 -2.15
N LYS A 25 27.77 6.41 -1.42
CA LYS A 25 29.07 6.84 -1.94
C LYS A 25 29.95 5.69 -2.45
N ALA A 26 29.43 4.45 -2.45
CA ALA A 26 30.13 3.25 -2.94
C ALA A 26 29.79 2.88 -4.40
N LEU A 27 29.12 3.77 -5.14
CA LEU A 27 29.26 3.79 -6.59
C LEU A 27 30.69 4.26 -6.91
N PRO A 28 31.39 3.65 -7.89
CA PRO A 28 32.79 3.96 -8.14
C PRO A 28 32.99 5.45 -8.42
N GLU A 29 33.59 6.17 -7.47
CA GLU A 29 34.20 7.48 -7.69
C GLU A 29 35.41 7.28 -8.62
N GLY A 30 35.16 7.16 -9.92
CA GLY A 30 36.24 6.78 -10.83
C GLY A 30 35.85 6.51 -12.28
N VAL A 31 34.93 7.26 -12.88
CA VAL A 31 34.85 7.38 -14.36
C VAL A 31 34.52 8.82 -14.74
N SER A 32 35.51 9.71 -14.64
CA SER A 32 35.51 10.93 -15.46
C SER A 32 36.05 10.55 -16.84
N SER A 33 35.18 10.10 -17.74
CA SER A 33 35.41 10.21 -19.19
C SER A 33 34.13 9.97 -19.99
N ASN A 34 33.51 11.05 -20.46
CA ASN A 34 32.83 11.20 -21.76
C ASN A 34 31.77 10.20 -22.27
N ASN A 35 31.14 9.35 -21.46
CA ASN A 35 29.95 8.61 -21.92
C ASN A 35 28.93 8.32 -20.80
N GLY A 36 27.84 9.09 -20.79
CA GLY A 36 26.46 8.64 -20.48
C GLY A 36 26.12 7.94 -19.15
N GLY A 37 27.04 7.80 -18.20
CA GLY A 37 26.72 7.25 -16.87
C GLY A 37 26.03 8.28 -15.99
N LYS A 38 24.69 8.24 -15.88
CA LYS A 38 23.97 9.04 -14.88
C LYS A 38 24.38 8.52 -13.48
N CYS A 39 25.06 9.34 -12.70
CA CYS A 39 25.24 9.16 -11.26
C CYS A 39 23.89 9.40 -10.57
N LEU A 40 23.60 8.74 -9.44
CA LEU A 40 22.44 9.05 -8.60
C LEU A 40 22.47 10.55 -8.28
N THR A 41 21.40 11.26 -8.61
CA THR A 41 21.28 12.69 -8.31
C THR A 41 21.05 12.88 -6.81
N SER A 42 21.32 14.08 -6.30
CA SER A 42 20.95 14.44 -4.92
C SER A 42 19.46 14.21 -4.65
N ASP A 43 18.66 14.41 -5.68
CA ASP A 43 17.21 14.38 -5.63
C ASP A 43 16.72 12.93 -5.52
N ASP A 44 17.35 11.99 -6.26
CA ASP A 44 17.07 10.55 -6.15
C ASP A 44 17.31 10.03 -4.73
N VAL A 45 18.38 10.50 -4.08
CA VAL A 45 18.71 10.08 -2.71
C VAL A 45 17.69 10.63 -1.72
N SER A 46 17.31 11.90 -1.84
CA SER A 46 16.26 12.47 -0.97
C SER A 46 14.92 11.77 -1.14
N GLN A 47 14.56 11.39 -2.37
CA GLN A 47 13.33 10.66 -2.63
C GLN A 47 13.32 9.29 -1.96
N ILE A 48 14.44 8.56 -2.02
CA ILE A 48 14.58 7.27 -1.33
C ILE A 48 14.44 7.45 0.18
N ASP A 49 15.03 8.50 0.75
CA ASP A 49 14.93 8.83 2.17
C ASP A 49 13.46 9.08 2.57
N ASP A 50 12.75 9.93 1.82
CA ASP A 50 11.33 10.23 2.07
C ASP A 50 10.44 8.97 2.01
N ILE A 51 10.71 8.04 1.08
CA ILE A 51 9.99 6.77 0.97
C ILE A 51 10.25 5.89 2.20
N LEU A 52 11.51 5.77 2.63
CA LEU A 52 11.88 4.97 3.79
C LEU A 52 11.30 5.54 5.09
N ASP A 53 11.27 6.87 5.23
CA ASP A 53 10.61 7.58 6.32
C ASP A 53 9.11 7.26 6.34
N THR A 54 8.44 7.42 5.21
CA THR A 54 6.99 7.21 5.06
C THR A 54 6.56 5.79 5.44
N LEU A 55 7.39 4.79 5.10
CA LEU A 55 7.08 3.37 5.37
C LEU A 55 7.62 2.88 6.72
N GLY A 56 8.36 3.73 7.44
CA GLY A 56 8.99 3.41 8.72
C GLY A 56 10.08 2.34 8.60
N LEU A 57 10.92 2.43 7.56
CA LEU A 57 12.00 1.49 7.26
C LEU A 57 13.41 2.02 7.58
N ASN A 58 13.51 3.24 8.12
CA ASN A 58 14.78 3.89 8.44
C ASN A 58 15.71 3.08 9.34
N GLU A 59 15.17 2.49 10.41
CA GLU A 59 15.97 1.71 11.36
C GLU A 59 16.59 0.48 10.71
N THR A 60 15.99 -0.01 9.63
CA THR A 60 16.42 -1.21 8.90
C THR A 60 17.10 -0.92 7.57
N ARG A 61 17.45 0.34 7.27
CA ARG A 61 18.02 0.76 5.98
C ARG A 61 19.25 -0.06 5.56
N THR A 62 20.12 -0.38 6.50
CA THR A 62 21.38 -1.10 6.26
C THR A 62 21.27 -2.60 6.52
N VAL A 63 20.11 -3.07 6.98
CA VAL A 63 19.88 -4.49 7.27
C VAL A 63 19.76 -5.25 5.95
N ALA A 64 20.40 -6.42 5.87
CA ALA A 64 20.30 -7.24 4.68
C ALA A 64 18.86 -7.74 4.48
N CYS A 65 18.37 -7.73 3.25
CA CYS A 65 16.98 -8.12 2.95
C CYS A 65 16.61 -9.51 3.49
N LYS A 66 17.56 -10.44 3.61
CA LYS A 66 17.33 -11.78 4.18
C LYS A 66 16.92 -11.73 5.66
N ASP A 67 17.47 -10.78 6.40
CA ASP A 67 17.29 -10.61 7.85
C ASP A 67 16.08 -9.72 8.22
N LEU A 68 15.40 -9.14 7.22
CA LEU A 68 14.15 -8.41 7.43
C LEU A 68 13.00 -9.34 7.82
N SER A 69 12.12 -8.86 8.70
CA SER A 69 10.86 -9.53 9.02
C SER A 69 9.94 -9.61 7.80
N GLY A 70 8.94 -10.49 7.83
CA GLY A 70 7.95 -10.60 6.74
C GLY A 70 7.26 -9.26 6.44
N GLY A 71 6.84 -8.55 7.50
CA GLY A 71 6.24 -7.21 7.38
C GLY A 71 7.20 -6.17 6.79
N GLN A 72 8.46 -6.18 7.21
CA GLN A 72 9.48 -5.28 6.65
C GLN A 72 9.76 -5.57 5.17
N LYS A 73 9.81 -6.85 4.77
CA LYS A 73 9.95 -7.26 3.36
C LYS A 73 8.77 -6.77 2.52
N LYS A 74 7.54 -6.87 3.05
CA LYS A 74 6.34 -6.40 2.34
C LYS A 74 6.33 -4.88 2.18
N LYS A 75 6.67 -4.15 3.24
CA LYS A 75 6.87 -2.69 3.19
C LYS A 75 7.94 -2.29 2.18
N LEU A 76 9.07 -3.01 2.14
CA LEU A 76 10.14 -2.76 1.17
C LEU A 76 9.67 -3.01 -0.27
N SER A 77 8.82 -4.00 -0.50
CA SER A 77 8.19 -4.22 -1.81
C SER A 77 7.32 -3.04 -2.23
N ILE A 78 6.55 -2.47 -1.30
CA ILE A 78 5.75 -1.27 -1.55
C ILE A 78 6.64 -0.05 -1.80
N ALA A 79 7.75 0.07 -1.05
CA ALA A 79 8.76 1.12 -1.23
C ALA A 79 9.32 1.13 -2.66
N LEU A 80 9.58 -0.05 -3.21
CA LEU A 80 10.10 -0.20 -4.56
C LEU A 80 9.13 0.35 -5.62
N GLU A 81 7.83 0.12 -5.45
CA GLU A 81 6.79 0.68 -6.33
C GLU A 81 6.62 2.20 -6.16
N MET A 82 6.96 2.74 -4.98
CA MET A 82 6.89 4.19 -4.72
C MET A 82 8.03 5.00 -5.34
N VAL A 83 9.11 4.35 -5.80
CA VAL A 83 10.26 5.04 -6.44
C VAL A 83 9.82 5.81 -7.69
N ASP A 84 8.85 5.29 -8.43
CA ASP A 84 8.30 5.97 -9.61
C ASP A 84 7.22 7.02 -9.25
N ASN A 85 6.95 7.22 -7.96
CA ASN A 85 5.90 8.08 -7.41
C ASN A 85 4.56 7.98 -8.18
N PRO A 86 4.00 6.78 -8.37
CA PRO A 86 2.80 6.62 -9.18
C PRO A 86 1.58 7.25 -8.48
N PRO A 87 0.67 7.92 -9.24
CA PRO A 87 -0.56 8.47 -8.67
C PRO A 87 -1.58 7.37 -8.30
N ILE A 88 -1.44 6.17 -8.89
CA ILE A 88 -2.30 5.00 -8.66
C ILE A 88 -1.42 3.79 -8.36
N MET A 89 -1.70 3.09 -7.28
CA MET A 89 -0.98 1.88 -6.85
C MET A 89 -1.91 0.67 -6.85
N PHE A 90 -1.48 -0.42 -7.48
CA PHE A 90 -2.16 -1.71 -7.44
C PHE A 90 -1.36 -2.69 -6.59
N LEU A 91 -1.99 -3.28 -5.59
CA LEU A 91 -1.34 -4.18 -4.64
C LEU A 91 -2.11 -5.49 -4.53
N ASP A 92 -1.49 -6.58 -4.96
CA ASP A 92 -2.08 -7.91 -4.83
C ASP A 92 -1.74 -8.51 -3.46
N GLU A 93 -2.77 -8.82 -2.68
CA GLU A 93 -2.72 -9.40 -1.34
C GLU A 93 -1.62 -8.78 -0.44
N PRO A 94 -1.71 -7.49 -0.08
CA PRO A 94 -0.67 -6.81 0.68
C PRO A 94 -0.51 -7.33 2.12
N THR A 95 -1.48 -8.11 2.62
CA THR A 95 -1.50 -8.66 3.98
C THR A 95 -1.11 -10.14 4.05
N THR A 96 -0.91 -10.81 2.91
CA THR A 96 -0.59 -12.25 2.88
C THR A 96 0.72 -12.56 3.60
N GLY A 97 0.71 -13.61 4.42
CA GLY A 97 1.89 -14.03 5.20
C GLY A 97 2.27 -13.11 6.37
N LEU A 98 1.43 -12.15 6.75
CA LEU A 98 1.61 -11.29 7.92
C LEU A 98 0.73 -11.75 9.09
N ASP A 99 1.18 -11.51 10.31
CA ASP A 99 0.33 -11.65 11.50
C ASP A 99 -0.73 -10.53 11.56
N SER A 100 -1.72 -10.67 12.44
CA SER A 100 -2.84 -9.73 12.54
C SER A 100 -2.41 -8.28 12.81
N LEU A 101 -1.39 -8.06 13.66
CA LEU A 101 -0.92 -6.72 13.99
C LEU A 101 -0.14 -6.11 12.82
N SER A 102 0.76 -6.87 12.22
CA SER A 102 1.52 -6.43 11.03
C SER A 102 0.59 -6.14 9.84
N SER A 103 -0.46 -6.94 9.67
CA SER A 103 -1.48 -6.72 8.63
C SER A 103 -2.23 -5.41 8.84
N LEU A 104 -2.65 -5.13 10.08
CA LEU A 104 -3.30 -3.87 10.43
C LEU A 104 -2.38 -2.67 10.17
N HIS A 105 -1.12 -2.75 10.59
CA HIS A 105 -0.13 -1.71 10.28
C HIS A 105 0.09 -1.51 8.79
N CYS A 106 0.08 -2.59 7.99
CA CYS A 106 0.18 -2.52 6.54
C CYS A 106 -0.99 -1.72 5.95
N ILE A 107 -2.24 -2.04 6.32
CA ILE A 107 -3.41 -1.32 5.80
C ILE A 107 -3.48 0.13 6.29
N THR A 108 -3.14 0.40 7.55
CA THR A 108 -3.06 1.79 8.06
C THR A 108 -2.06 2.63 7.26
N MET A 109 -0.91 2.05 6.92
CA MET A 109 0.09 2.69 6.07
C MET A 109 -0.45 2.92 4.65
N LEU A 110 -1.13 1.96 4.03
CA LEU A 110 -1.77 2.15 2.73
C LEU A 110 -2.84 3.25 2.75
N LYS A 111 -3.62 3.33 3.83
CA LYS A 111 -4.59 4.41 4.04
C LYS A 111 -3.92 5.78 4.18
N ALA A 112 -2.76 5.85 4.85
CA ALA A 112 -1.97 7.08 4.93
C ALA A 112 -1.43 7.50 3.55
N LEU A 113 -0.96 6.55 2.73
CA LEU A 113 -0.55 6.83 1.36
C LEU A 113 -1.71 7.36 0.51
N ALA A 114 -2.90 6.77 0.66
CA ALA A 114 -4.10 7.21 -0.04
C ALA A 114 -4.50 8.65 0.35
N ARG A 115 -4.50 8.95 1.65
CA ARG A 115 -4.72 10.30 2.19
C ARG A 115 -3.67 11.32 1.72
N GLY A 116 -2.47 10.86 1.37
CA GLY A 116 -1.43 11.66 0.76
C GLY A 116 -1.65 12.01 -0.73
N GLY A 117 -2.84 11.73 -1.28
CA GLY A 117 -3.21 12.07 -2.66
C GLY A 117 -2.96 10.96 -3.68
N ARG A 118 -2.75 9.72 -3.23
CA ARG A 118 -2.62 8.54 -4.12
C ARG A 118 -3.92 7.75 -4.14
N THR A 119 -4.20 7.09 -5.26
CA THR A 119 -5.25 6.07 -5.31
C THR A 119 -4.63 4.71 -5.04
N VAL A 120 -5.07 4.00 -4.01
CA VAL A 120 -4.59 2.65 -3.69
C VAL A 120 -5.69 1.65 -3.94
N VAL A 121 -5.43 0.66 -4.78
CA VAL A 121 -6.32 -0.46 -5.07
C VAL A 121 -5.62 -1.73 -4.62
N CYS A 122 -6.26 -2.51 -3.75
CA CYS A 122 -5.71 -3.78 -3.31
C CYS A 122 -6.74 -4.90 -3.22
N THR A 123 -6.25 -6.13 -3.36
CA THR A 123 -7.02 -7.35 -3.10
C THR A 123 -6.74 -7.82 -1.68
N ILE A 124 -7.77 -8.20 -0.93
CA ILE A 124 -7.61 -8.72 0.43
C ILE A 124 -8.36 -10.03 0.56
N HIS A 125 -7.65 -11.07 0.97
CA HIS A 125 -8.24 -12.36 1.30
C HIS A 125 -8.78 -12.29 2.74
N GLN A 126 -10.11 -12.29 2.90
CA GLN A 126 -10.81 -12.36 4.20
C GLN A 126 -10.35 -11.30 5.23
N PRO A 127 -10.66 -10.00 5.03
CA PRO A 127 -10.31 -8.97 5.99
C PRO A 127 -11.09 -9.15 7.30
N SER A 128 -10.43 -8.88 8.44
CA SER A 128 -11.14 -8.73 9.71
C SER A 128 -12.13 -7.55 9.65
N ALA A 129 -13.15 -7.57 10.51
CA ALA A 129 -14.13 -6.46 10.59
C ALA A 129 -13.45 -5.09 10.76
N THR A 130 -12.45 -5.00 11.64
CA THR A 130 -11.64 -3.79 11.86
C THR A 130 -10.86 -3.35 10.62
N MET A 131 -10.45 -4.29 9.77
CA MET A 131 -9.75 -4.00 8.53
C MET A 131 -10.72 -3.54 7.44
N LEU A 132 -11.91 -4.13 7.38
CA LEU A 132 -12.97 -3.76 6.46
C LEU A 132 -13.38 -2.29 6.63
N GLU A 133 -13.55 -1.84 7.87
CA GLU A 133 -13.91 -0.45 8.22
C GLU A 133 -12.87 0.60 7.79
N MET A 134 -11.64 0.17 7.47
CA MET A 134 -10.62 1.09 6.98
C MET A 134 -10.72 1.38 5.49
N PHE A 135 -11.49 0.62 4.72
CA PHE A 135 -11.61 0.83 3.27
C PHE A 135 -12.68 1.86 2.95
N ASP A 136 -12.31 2.88 2.16
CA ASP A 136 -13.26 3.89 1.72
C ASP A 136 -14.26 3.31 0.69
N HIS A 137 -13.79 2.36 -0.12
CA HIS A 137 -14.61 1.63 -1.09
C HIS A 137 -14.27 0.15 -1.12
N VAL A 138 -15.30 -0.69 -1.16
CA VAL A 138 -15.23 -2.15 -1.26
C VAL A 138 -15.87 -2.59 -2.57
N TYR A 139 -15.19 -3.48 -3.27
CA TYR A 139 -15.66 -4.12 -4.50
C TYR A 139 -15.60 -5.63 -4.32
N VAL A 140 -16.74 -6.30 -4.42
CA VAL A 140 -16.86 -7.75 -4.27
C VAL A 140 -17.18 -8.37 -5.62
N LEU A 141 -16.38 -9.36 -6.00
CA LEU A 141 -16.54 -10.14 -7.21
C LEU A 141 -16.97 -11.57 -6.85
N ALA A 142 -18.05 -12.06 -7.46
CA ALA A 142 -18.51 -13.44 -7.32
C ALA A 142 -18.93 -13.96 -8.69
N GLU A 143 -18.53 -15.18 -9.07
CA GLU A 143 -18.88 -15.81 -10.35
C GLU A 143 -18.64 -14.90 -11.60
N GLY A 144 -17.64 -14.02 -11.54
CA GLY A 144 -17.31 -13.09 -12.63
C GLY A 144 -18.21 -11.85 -12.72
N VAL A 145 -19.15 -11.67 -11.79
CA VAL A 145 -20.01 -10.49 -11.69
C VAL A 145 -19.74 -9.67 -10.43
N CYS A 146 -20.06 -8.38 -10.48
CA CYS A 146 -19.96 -7.49 -9.32
C CYS A 146 -21.13 -7.78 -8.37
N ALA A 147 -20.83 -8.40 -7.22
CA ALA A 147 -21.81 -8.68 -6.19
C ALA A 147 -22.04 -7.48 -5.26
N TYR A 148 -21.03 -6.64 -5.09
CA TYR A 148 -21.14 -5.41 -4.31
C TYR A 148 -20.14 -4.36 -4.78
N GLN A 149 -20.57 -3.10 -4.78
CA GLN A 149 -19.71 -1.95 -4.98
C GLN A 149 -20.22 -0.76 -4.17
N GLY A 150 -19.48 -0.40 -3.12
CA GLY A 150 -19.91 0.68 -2.23
C GLY A 150 -18.91 1.00 -1.13
N SER A 151 -19.32 1.85 -0.19
CA SER A 151 -18.57 2.11 1.04
C SER A 151 -18.60 0.90 1.98
N SER A 152 -17.55 0.66 2.78
CA SER A 152 -17.54 -0.41 3.80
C SER A 152 -18.77 -0.38 4.72
N ASP A 153 -19.22 0.83 5.05
CA ASP A 153 -20.30 1.07 6.02
C ASP A 153 -21.68 0.63 5.48
N ASN A 154 -21.82 0.61 4.15
CA ASN A 154 -23.07 0.29 3.47
C ASN A 154 -23.25 -1.20 3.19
N ILE A 155 -22.29 -2.06 3.52
CA ILE A 155 -22.37 -3.50 3.23
C ILE A 155 -23.58 -4.13 3.92
N VAL A 156 -23.76 -3.88 5.22
CA VAL A 156 -24.86 -4.48 6.00
C VAL A 156 -26.24 -3.95 5.54
N PRO A 157 -26.46 -2.62 5.41
CA PRO A 157 -27.70 -2.09 4.84
C PRO A 157 -28.02 -2.62 3.44
N PHE A 158 -26.99 -2.75 2.58
CA PHE A 158 -27.14 -3.30 1.23
C PHE A 158 -27.65 -4.74 1.26
N LEU A 159 -27.04 -5.60 2.07
CA LEU A 159 -27.46 -6.99 2.21
C LEU A 159 -28.91 -7.09 2.71
N SER A 160 -29.28 -6.28 3.71
CA SER A 160 -30.65 -6.23 4.22
C SER A 160 -31.68 -5.82 3.16
N SER A 161 -31.30 -4.98 2.18
CA SER A 161 -32.18 -4.59 1.07
C SER A 161 -32.54 -5.73 0.12
N VAL A 162 -31.69 -6.76 0.05
CA VAL A 162 -31.89 -8.00 -0.72
C VAL A 162 -32.51 -9.10 0.14
N GLY A 163 -32.80 -8.82 1.42
CA GLY A 163 -33.39 -9.78 2.37
C GLY A 163 -32.35 -10.64 3.09
N LEU A 164 -31.06 -10.32 2.96
CA LEU A 164 -29.96 -11.01 3.65
C LEU A 164 -29.59 -10.25 4.92
N ASN A 165 -29.83 -10.85 6.08
CA ASN A 165 -29.57 -10.21 7.37
C ASN A 165 -28.27 -10.75 7.97
N CYS A 166 -27.23 -9.91 7.98
CA CYS A 166 -25.96 -10.24 8.62
C CYS A 166 -26.14 -10.32 10.15
N PRO A 167 -25.77 -11.43 10.82
CA PRO A 167 -25.81 -11.52 12.27
C PRO A 167 -24.84 -10.51 12.93
N GLN A 168 -25.19 -10.00 14.11
CA GLN A 168 -24.39 -8.96 14.81
C GLN A 168 -22.98 -9.40 15.21
N TYR A 169 -22.78 -10.69 15.47
CA TYR A 169 -21.49 -11.26 15.87
C TYR A 169 -20.75 -11.90 14.69
N HIS A 170 -21.17 -11.60 13.46
CA HIS A 170 -20.57 -12.09 12.24
C HIS A 170 -19.85 -10.96 11.53
N ASN A 171 -18.66 -11.24 11.00
CA ASN A 171 -17.94 -10.30 10.16
C ASN A 171 -18.71 -10.12 8.84
N PRO A 172 -19.05 -8.88 8.43
CA PRO A 172 -19.75 -8.63 7.16
C PRO A 172 -18.98 -9.15 5.94
N SER A 173 -17.64 -9.11 5.98
CA SER A 173 -16.80 -9.63 4.88
C SER A 173 -16.94 -11.14 4.73
N ASP A 174 -16.92 -11.86 5.86
CA ASP A 174 -17.03 -13.32 5.86
C ASP A 174 -18.45 -13.72 5.44
N TYR A 175 -19.47 -13.02 5.94
CA TYR A 175 -20.86 -13.27 5.54
C TYR A 175 -21.06 -13.06 4.03
N MET A 176 -20.50 -11.98 3.47
CA MET A 176 -20.53 -11.74 2.02
C MET A 176 -19.82 -12.86 1.24
N LEU A 177 -18.70 -13.37 1.74
CA LEU A 177 -17.97 -14.45 1.10
C LEU A 177 -18.74 -15.79 1.15
N GLU A 178 -19.40 -16.10 2.26
CA GLU A 178 -20.28 -17.27 2.40
C GLU A 178 -21.51 -17.19 1.47
N ILE A 179 -22.06 -15.99 1.26
CA ILE A 179 -23.11 -15.78 0.26
C ILE A 179 -22.55 -16.02 -1.15
N ALA A 180 -21.35 -15.52 -1.42
CA ALA A 180 -20.67 -15.73 -2.70
C ALA A 180 -20.25 -17.19 -2.95
N SER A 181 -20.01 -17.99 -1.90
CA SER A 181 -19.73 -19.43 -1.99
C SER A 181 -21.00 -20.28 -2.16
N GLY A 182 -22.18 -19.68 -2.02
CA GLY A 182 -23.48 -20.34 -2.17
C GLY A 182 -24.03 -21.00 -0.90
N GLU A 183 -23.44 -20.75 0.27
CA GLU A 183 -23.89 -21.34 1.55
C GLU A 183 -25.29 -20.88 1.96
N TYR A 184 -25.68 -19.68 1.57
CA TYR A 184 -27.02 -19.13 1.82
C TYR A 184 -27.96 -19.30 0.63
N GLY A 185 -27.52 -19.88 -0.50
CA GLY A 185 -28.27 -19.99 -1.75
C GLY A 185 -27.77 -19.06 -2.86
N HIS A 186 -28.44 -19.07 -4.01
CA HIS A 186 -28.00 -18.32 -5.20
C HIS A 186 -28.53 -16.87 -5.21
N PHE A 187 -27.91 -16.01 -4.41
CA PHE A 187 -28.24 -14.57 -4.32
C PHE A 187 -27.40 -13.68 -5.25
N ILE A 188 -26.37 -14.22 -5.89
CA ILE A 188 -25.37 -13.46 -6.66
C ILE A 188 -26.02 -12.57 -7.74
N GLN A 189 -27.05 -13.07 -8.42
CA GLN A 189 -27.72 -12.31 -9.47
C GLN A 189 -28.56 -11.15 -8.91
N GLU A 190 -29.19 -11.33 -7.75
CA GLU A 190 -29.97 -10.30 -7.06
C GLU A 190 -29.04 -9.21 -6.51
N LEU A 191 -27.90 -9.61 -5.94
CA LEU A 191 -26.83 -8.71 -5.50
C LEU A 191 -26.26 -7.90 -6.66
N ALA A 192 -26.02 -8.53 -7.81
CA ALA A 192 -25.54 -7.86 -9.01
C ALA A 192 -26.56 -6.84 -9.54
N MET A 193 -27.86 -7.16 -9.51
CA MET A 193 -28.92 -6.21 -9.86
C MET A 193 -28.97 -5.03 -8.88
N ALA A 194 -28.92 -5.30 -7.58
CA ALA A 194 -28.97 -4.28 -6.53
C ALA A 194 -27.76 -3.32 -6.58
N THR A 195 -26.58 -3.82 -6.93
CA THR A 195 -25.32 -3.07 -7.04
C THR A 195 -25.34 -2.00 -8.15
N THR A 196 -26.25 -2.10 -9.13
CA THR A 196 -26.41 -1.09 -10.18
C THR A 196 -26.79 0.29 -9.59
N SER A 197 -27.41 0.30 -8.41
CA SER A 197 -27.78 1.52 -7.71
C SER A 197 -26.55 2.22 -7.12
N LYS A 198 -26.28 3.46 -7.54
CA LYS A 198 -25.13 4.25 -7.06
C LYS A 198 -25.24 4.71 -5.60
N CYS A 199 -26.39 4.56 -4.95
CA CYS A 199 -26.62 5.01 -3.57
C CYS A 199 -25.64 4.38 -2.57
N TRP A 200 -25.22 3.13 -2.80
CA TRP A 200 -24.30 2.40 -1.92
C TRP A 200 -22.86 2.93 -1.93
N ARG A 201 -22.51 3.80 -2.88
CA ARG A 201 -21.15 4.35 -3.03
C ARG A 201 -20.84 5.52 -2.09
N LYS A 202 -21.84 6.17 -1.52
CA LYS A 202 -21.64 7.28 -0.58
C LYS A 202 -21.29 6.73 0.80
N HIS A 203 -20.41 7.40 1.55
CA HIS A 203 -20.37 7.19 3.00
C HIS A 203 -21.65 7.75 3.61
N ASP A 204 -22.13 7.14 4.69
CA ASP A 204 -23.28 7.65 5.44
C ASP A 204 -22.94 9.07 5.95
N GLU A 205 -23.67 10.07 5.49
CA GLU A 205 -23.47 11.47 5.85
C GLU A 205 -24.00 11.72 7.28
N LEU A 206 -23.34 11.15 8.28
CA LEU A 206 -23.59 11.46 9.69
C LEU A 206 -22.64 12.53 10.23
N THR A 207 -22.35 13.58 9.44
CA THR A 207 -21.86 14.87 9.96
C THR A 207 -22.25 16.03 9.04
N GLY A 208 -23.19 16.86 9.50
CA GLY A 208 -23.36 18.24 9.05
C GLY A 208 -24.28 18.42 7.84
N SER A 209 -25.51 18.82 8.13
CA SER A 209 -26.39 19.53 7.20
C SER A 209 -25.65 20.65 6.47
N VAL A 210 -25.34 20.44 5.19
CA VAL A 210 -25.19 21.50 4.20
C VAL A 210 -26.12 21.14 3.05
N SER A 211 -26.99 22.10 2.75
CA SER A 211 -28.04 22.05 1.74
C SER A 211 -27.54 21.55 0.38
N GLU A 212 -28.42 20.79 -0.28
CA GLU A 212 -28.39 20.46 -1.70
C GLU A 212 -28.09 21.72 -2.53
N GLU A 213 -26.85 21.84 -3.00
CA GLU A 213 -26.56 22.59 -4.21
C GLU A 213 -26.71 21.65 -5.40
N GLN A 214 -27.65 22.05 -6.24
CA GLN A 214 -28.00 21.43 -7.50
C GLN A 214 -26.74 21.32 -8.36
N VAL A 215 -26.40 20.09 -8.78
CA VAL A 215 -25.43 19.90 -9.86
C VAL A 215 -26.12 20.33 -11.15
N THR A 216 -26.06 21.62 -11.44
CA THR A 216 -26.20 22.14 -12.79
C THR A 216 -25.00 21.65 -13.60
N GLU A 217 -25.28 21.09 -14.78
CA GLU A 217 -24.32 20.84 -15.83
C GLU A 217 -23.66 22.17 -16.21
N GLU A 218 -22.53 22.49 -15.58
CA GLU A 218 -21.61 23.51 -16.05
C GLU A 218 -20.33 22.82 -16.53
N ASP A 219 -20.04 23.04 -17.81
CA ASP A 219 -18.81 22.67 -18.50
C ASP A 219 -17.58 23.26 -17.78
N GLU A 220 -17.10 22.60 -16.73
CA GLU A 220 -15.76 22.84 -16.21
C GLU A 220 -14.74 22.12 -17.07
N LYS A 221 -14.21 22.91 -18.00
CA LYS A 221 -13.00 22.69 -18.76
C LYS A 221 -11.78 22.67 -17.82
N THR A 222 -11.69 21.69 -16.94
CA THR A 222 -10.51 21.43 -16.10
C THR A 222 -9.60 20.43 -16.81
N ASP A 223 -8.60 21.03 -17.46
CA ASP A 223 -7.28 20.49 -17.81
C ASP A 223 -7.11 18.95 -17.71
N SER A 224 -7.75 18.21 -18.63
CA SER A 224 -7.50 16.77 -18.88
C SER A 224 -6.13 16.53 -19.54
N THR A 225 -5.14 17.35 -19.22
CA THR A 225 -3.87 17.40 -19.94
C THR A 225 -2.90 16.42 -19.32
N LYS A 226 -2.99 15.18 -19.82
CA LYS A 226 -1.95 14.14 -19.78
C LYS A 226 -1.55 13.64 -18.39
N THR A 227 -2.16 12.54 -17.97
CA THR A 227 -1.44 11.50 -17.22
C THR A 227 -0.47 10.77 -18.17
N MET A 228 0.50 11.49 -18.74
CA MET A 228 1.63 10.91 -19.45
C MET A 228 2.77 10.84 -18.45
N ILE A 229 2.96 9.66 -17.85
CA ILE A 229 4.18 9.39 -17.10
C ILE A 229 5.31 9.34 -18.14
N LEU A 230 6.05 10.43 -18.30
CA LEU A 230 7.24 10.47 -19.14
C LEU A 230 8.35 9.70 -18.40
N ILE A 231 8.36 8.38 -18.57
CA ILE A 231 9.44 7.54 -18.06
C ILE A 231 10.66 7.79 -18.96
N ASP A 232 11.59 8.63 -18.53
CA ASP A 232 12.90 8.75 -19.18
C ASP A 232 13.69 7.47 -18.93
N THR A 233 13.48 6.47 -19.80
CA THR A 233 14.13 5.18 -19.63
C THR A 233 15.64 5.33 -19.78
N PRO A 234 16.45 4.82 -18.82
CA PRO A 234 17.89 4.90 -18.93
C PRO A 234 18.41 4.09 -20.12
N SER A 235 19.62 4.40 -20.58
CA SER A 235 20.25 3.66 -21.68
C SER A 235 20.43 2.18 -21.32
N GLU A 236 20.33 1.30 -22.31
CA GLU A 236 20.52 -0.15 -22.11
C GLU A 236 21.89 -0.50 -21.53
N TYR A 237 22.93 0.25 -21.89
CA TYR A 237 24.26 0.09 -21.30
C TYR A 237 24.29 0.44 -19.81
N THR A 238 23.62 1.53 -19.42
CA THR A 238 23.49 1.92 -18.00
C THR A 238 22.76 0.82 -17.23
N LYS A 239 21.62 0.33 -17.74
CA LYS A 239 20.88 -0.78 -17.14
C LYS A 239 21.76 -2.02 -16.97
N PHE A 240 22.49 -2.40 -18.02
CA PHE A 240 23.39 -3.55 -17.99
C PHE A 240 24.46 -3.42 -16.91
N TRP A 241 25.16 -2.27 -16.83
CA TRP A 241 26.22 -2.07 -15.83
C TRP A 241 25.68 -2.01 -14.40
N VAL A 242 24.50 -1.42 -14.19
CA VAL A 242 23.83 -1.41 -12.87
C VAL A 242 23.45 -2.82 -12.45
N LEU A 243 22.86 -3.62 -13.35
CA LEU A 243 22.50 -5.02 -13.06
C LEU A 243 23.74 -5.88 -12.81
N LEU A 244 24.79 -5.71 -13.60
CA LEU A 244 26.06 -6.42 -13.43
C LEU A 244 26.71 -6.10 -12.07
N TYR A 245 26.77 -4.82 -11.71
CA TYR A 245 27.27 -4.37 -10.42
C TYR A 245 26.44 -4.96 -9.27
N ARG A 246 25.10 -4.93 -9.38
CA ARG A 246 24.21 -5.56 -8.38
C ARG A 246 24.52 -7.04 -8.20
N CYS A 247 24.70 -7.78 -9.29
CA CYS A 247 25.07 -9.20 -9.24
C CYS A 247 26.43 -9.41 -8.57
N PHE A 248 27.42 -8.57 -8.85
CA PHE A 248 28.75 -8.65 -8.24
C PHE A 248 28.69 -8.40 -6.73
N VAL A 249 27.93 -7.39 -6.29
CA VAL A 249 27.69 -7.10 -4.87
C VAL A 249 26.98 -8.27 -4.18
N MET A 250 25.98 -8.88 -4.82
CA MET A 250 25.31 -10.06 -4.27
C MET A 250 26.28 -11.24 -4.10
N LEU A 251 27.12 -11.52 -5.10
CA LEU A 251 28.12 -12.59 -5.04
C LEU A 251 29.15 -12.37 -3.93
N TYR A 252 29.65 -11.14 -3.75
CA TYR A 252 30.64 -10.84 -2.73
C TYR A 252 30.07 -10.83 -1.31
N ARG A 253 28.78 -10.49 -1.15
CA ARG A 253 28.13 -10.41 0.16
C ARG A 253 27.67 -11.77 0.71
N ASP A 254 27.46 -12.74 -0.17
CA ASP A 254 27.03 -14.10 0.19
C ASP A 254 28.20 -15.10 0.36
N TRP A 255 29.46 -14.63 0.27
CA TRP A 255 30.68 -15.41 0.54
C TRP A 255 31.37 -14.93 1.82
#